data_AF-A0A2P4SM93-F1
#
_entry.id   AF-A0A2P4SM93-F1
#
_cell.length_a   1.000
_cell.length_b   1.000
_cell.length_c   1.000
_cell.angle_alpha   90.00
_cell.angle_beta   90.00
_cell.angle_gamma   90.00
#
_symmetry.space_group_name_H-M   'P 1'
#
loop_
_entity.id
_entity.type
_entity.pdbx_description
1 polymer ?
#
loop_
_entity_poly.entity_id
_entity_poly.type
_entity_poly.pdbx_seq_one_letter_code
_entity_poly.pdbx_strand_id
1 'polypeptide(L)'
;FLIVLGCLILAVLTTFKEYETVSGDWLLLLFATLFASSIVVRPELLQNLSVTVSFASLMQETFAIFIFGAEFALRIWAAGCCCRYKGWRGRLKFARKPLCMLDIFVLIASVPVVAVGNQGNVLATSLRSLRFLQILRMLRMDRRGGTWKLLGSAICAHSKELITAWYIGFLTLILSSFLVYLVEKDVPEKDANGVEMKEEFETYADALWWGLITLATIGYGDKTPKTWEGRLIAATFSLIGVSFFALPAVSNFFLLP
;
A
#
# COMPACT_ATOMS: atom_id res chain seq x y z
N PHE A 1 -21.43 -16.76 15.60
CA PHE A 1 -21.18 -17.13 17.01
C PHE A 1 -20.15 -18.26 17.15
N LEU A 2 -20.35 -19.45 16.57
CA LEU A 2 -19.35 -20.54 16.56
C LEU A 2 -18.02 -20.15 15.90
N ILE A 3 -18.06 -19.40 14.80
CA ILE A 3 -16.87 -18.83 14.15
C ILE A 3 -16.14 -17.85 15.09
N VAL A 4 -16.89 -17.08 15.89
CA VAL A 4 -16.35 -16.05 16.80
C VAL A 4 -15.70 -16.70 18.02
N LEU A 5 -16.33 -17.74 18.58
CA LEU A 5 -15.78 -18.53 19.67
C LEU A 5 -14.53 -19.31 19.20
N GLY A 6 -14.57 -19.84 17.97
CA GLY A 6 -13.40 -20.42 17.29
C GLY A 6 -12.25 -19.42 17.14
N CYS A 7 -12.51 -18.22 16.63
CA CYS A 7 -11.51 -17.16 16.52
C CYS A 7 -10.92 -16.75 17.88
N LEU A 8 -11.72 -16.69 18.94
CA LEU A 8 -11.27 -16.34 20.29
C LEU A 8 -10.39 -17.43 20.89
N ILE A 9 -10.79 -18.70 20.74
CA ILE A 9 -10.03 -19.87 21.21
C ILE A 9 -8.71 -20.01 20.43
N LEU A 10 -8.73 -19.76 19.12
CA LEU A 10 -7.52 -19.78 18.30
C LEU A 10 -6.60 -18.59 18.54
N ALA A 11 -7.14 -17.40 18.83
CA ALA A 11 -6.36 -16.25 19.30
C ALA A 11 -5.57 -16.57 20.58
N VAL A 12 -6.21 -17.30 21.52
CA VAL A 12 -5.55 -17.85 22.72
C VAL A 12 -4.51 -18.92 22.36
N LEU A 13 -4.73 -19.72 21.32
CA LEU A 13 -3.74 -20.72 20.87
C LEU A 13 -2.54 -20.10 20.13
N THR A 14 -2.68 -18.90 19.55
CA THR A 14 -1.57 -18.20 18.86
C THR A 14 -0.42 -17.78 19.78
N THR A 15 -0.61 -17.80 21.10
CA THR A 15 0.46 -17.58 22.08
C THR A 15 1.37 -18.79 22.28
N PHE A 16 0.97 -19.97 21.81
CA PHE A 16 1.80 -21.17 21.85
C PHE A 16 2.45 -21.42 20.48
N LYS A 17 3.77 -21.58 20.49
CA LYS A 17 4.62 -21.82 19.30
C LYS A 17 4.21 -23.09 18.51
N GLU A 18 3.42 -23.96 19.12
CA GLU A 18 3.01 -25.27 18.62
C GLU A 18 1.77 -25.22 17.69
N TYR A 19 1.02 -24.11 17.64
CA TYR A 19 -0.18 -23.93 16.81
C TYR A 19 -0.02 -22.88 15.68
N GLU A 20 1.22 -22.70 15.20
CA GLU A 20 1.59 -21.64 14.25
C GLU A 20 0.94 -21.79 12.86
N THR A 21 0.79 -23.02 12.37
CA THR A 21 0.19 -23.36 11.07
C THR A 21 -1.32 -23.16 11.06
N VAL A 22 -2.01 -23.72 12.05
CA VAL A 22 -3.48 -23.59 12.20
C VAL A 22 -3.88 -22.11 12.37
N SER A 23 -3.08 -21.33 13.10
CA SER A 23 -3.27 -19.89 13.22
C SER A 23 -3.16 -19.12 11.89
N GLY A 24 -2.32 -19.59 10.96
CA GLY A 24 -2.16 -18.98 9.64
C GLY A 24 -3.40 -19.19 8.77
N ASP A 25 -3.93 -20.41 8.78
CA ASP A 25 -5.12 -20.78 7.99
C ASP A 25 -6.37 -19.98 8.40
N TRP A 26 -6.55 -19.70 9.70
CA TRP A 26 -7.66 -18.87 10.18
C TRP A 26 -7.50 -17.38 9.88
N LEU A 27 -6.27 -16.85 9.87
CA LEU A 27 -6.00 -15.49 9.41
C LEU A 27 -6.23 -15.36 7.90
N LEU A 28 -5.93 -16.40 7.12
CA LEU A 28 -6.26 -16.51 5.71
C LEU A 28 -7.77 -16.54 5.47
N LEU A 29 -8.54 -17.25 6.30
CA LEU A 29 -10.01 -17.24 6.23
C LEU A 29 -10.61 -15.88 6.63
N LEU A 30 -10.08 -15.23 7.66
CA LEU A 30 -10.43 -13.84 8.01
C LEU A 30 -10.06 -12.88 6.87
N PHE A 31 -8.92 -13.08 6.22
CA PHE A 31 -8.52 -12.28 5.07
C PHE A 31 -9.42 -12.50 3.85
N ALA A 32 -9.72 -13.76 3.52
CA ALA A 32 -10.60 -14.11 2.41
C ALA A 32 -12.01 -13.54 2.61
N THR A 33 -12.54 -13.57 3.82
CA THR A 33 -13.85 -12.98 4.16
C THR A 33 -13.82 -11.45 4.10
N LEU A 34 -12.77 -10.81 4.61
CA LEU A 34 -12.60 -9.35 4.50
C LEU A 34 -12.39 -8.90 3.05
N PHE A 35 -11.57 -9.60 2.27
CA PHE A 35 -11.30 -9.30 0.87
C PHE A 35 -12.55 -9.49 -0.01
N ALA A 36 -13.31 -10.58 0.21
CA ALA A 36 -14.59 -10.79 -0.44
C ALA A 36 -15.59 -9.66 -0.11
N SER A 37 -15.63 -9.19 1.13
CA SER A 37 -16.46 -8.06 1.51
C SER A 37 -16.03 -6.74 0.83
N SER A 38 -14.74 -6.51 0.60
CA SER A 38 -14.25 -5.32 -0.13
C SER A 38 -14.60 -5.35 -1.62
N ILE A 39 -14.61 -6.52 -2.27
CA ILE A 39 -15.01 -6.67 -3.69
C ILE A 39 -16.52 -6.39 -3.86
N VAL A 40 -17.34 -6.85 -2.92
CA VAL A 40 -18.80 -6.63 -2.91
C VAL A 40 -19.17 -5.14 -2.75
N VAL A 41 -18.26 -4.31 -2.22
CA VAL A 41 -18.47 -2.87 -1.96
C VAL A 41 -18.16 -1.99 -3.20
N ARG A 42 -17.95 -2.58 -4.39
CA ARG A 42 -17.79 -1.77 -5.61
C ARG A 42 -19.05 -0.92 -5.88
N PRO A 43 -18.94 0.41 -5.90
CA PRO A 43 -20.09 1.32 -5.99
C PRO A 43 -20.83 1.26 -7.34
N GLU A 44 -20.18 0.73 -8.38
CA GLU A 44 -20.75 0.64 -9.74
C GLU A 44 -21.89 -0.39 -9.87
N LEU A 45 -22.02 -1.37 -8.95
CA LEU A 45 -23.10 -2.37 -9.01
C LEU A 45 -24.34 -2.05 -8.16
N LEU A 46 -24.33 -1.03 -7.31
CA LEU A 46 -25.32 -0.91 -6.22
C LEU A 46 -25.95 0.48 -6.10
N GLN A 47 -26.46 1.05 -7.19
CA GLN A 47 -27.35 2.22 -7.09
C GLN A 47 -28.68 1.88 -6.37
N ASN A 48 -29.07 0.60 -6.28
CA ASN A 48 -30.37 0.16 -5.77
C ASN A 48 -30.34 -0.66 -4.45
N LEU A 49 -29.17 -0.99 -3.87
CA LEU A 49 -29.05 -1.83 -2.66
C LEU A 49 -28.19 -1.19 -1.54
N SER A 50 -28.10 0.14 -1.50
CA SER A 50 -27.13 0.87 -0.68
C SER A 50 -27.31 0.69 0.83
N VAL A 51 -28.55 0.55 1.32
CA VAL A 51 -28.85 0.56 2.76
C VAL A 51 -28.48 -0.78 3.41
N THR A 52 -28.96 -1.90 2.88
CA THR A 52 -28.71 -3.24 3.45
C THR A 52 -27.22 -3.60 3.44
N VAL A 53 -26.51 -3.24 2.37
CA VAL A 53 -25.06 -3.51 2.25
C VAL A 53 -24.25 -2.65 3.22
N SER A 54 -24.67 -1.39 3.46
CA SER A 54 -24.02 -0.50 4.43
C SER A 54 -24.23 -0.95 5.88
N PHE A 55 -25.41 -1.46 6.23
CA PHE A 55 -25.65 -2.02 7.56
C PHE A 55 -24.87 -3.32 7.79
N ALA A 56 -24.80 -4.19 6.77
CA ALA A 56 -24.03 -5.43 6.87
C ALA A 56 -22.52 -5.16 7.05
N SER A 57 -21.96 -4.18 6.35
CA SER A 57 -20.55 -3.80 6.49
C SER A 57 -20.23 -3.20 7.86
N LEU A 58 -21.09 -2.31 8.38
CA LEU A 58 -20.93 -1.72 9.72
C LEU A 58 -20.99 -2.78 10.83
N MET A 59 -21.90 -3.75 10.71
CA MET A 59 -21.99 -4.88 11.64
C MET A 59 -20.70 -5.70 11.60
N GLN A 60 -20.25 -6.08 10.41
CA GLN A 60 -19.00 -6.83 10.23
C GLN A 60 -17.79 -6.10 10.83
N GLU A 61 -17.72 -4.78 10.68
CA GLU A 61 -16.64 -3.97 11.23
C GLU A 61 -16.67 -3.89 12.74
N THR A 62 -17.85 -3.72 13.33
CA THR A 62 -18.04 -3.74 14.79
C THR A 62 -17.62 -5.08 15.38
N PHE A 63 -18.01 -6.19 14.73
CA PHE A 63 -17.58 -7.54 15.11
C PHE A 63 -16.06 -7.71 14.97
N ALA A 64 -15.47 -7.24 13.88
CA ALA A 64 -14.03 -7.31 13.67
C ALA A 64 -13.26 -6.52 14.74
N ILE A 65 -13.72 -5.31 15.11
CA ILE A 65 -13.11 -4.50 16.17
C ILE A 65 -13.12 -5.25 17.51
N PHE A 66 -14.23 -5.90 17.85
CA PHE A 66 -14.33 -6.67 19.09
C PHE A 66 -13.36 -7.86 19.10
N ILE A 67 -13.32 -8.63 18.00
CA ILE A 67 -12.42 -9.78 17.87
C ILE A 67 -10.96 -9.35 17.93
N PHE A 68 -10.58 -8.30 17.19
CA PHE A 68 -9.20 -7.78 17.17
C PHE A 68 -8.80 -7.15 18.50
N GLY A 69 -9.71 -6.41 19.16
CA GLY A 69 -9.48 -5.86 20.49
C GLY A 69 -9.24 -6.96 21.53
N ALA A 70 -10.03 -8.03 21.47
CA ALA A 70 -9.87 -9.20 22.34
C ALA A 70 -8.55 -9.94 22.07
N GLU A 71 -8.20 -10.18 20.80
CA GLU A 71 -6.92 -10.79 20.40
C GLU A 71 -5.72 -9.96 20.91
N PHE A 72 -5.78 -8.64 20.77
CA PHE A 72 -4.73 -7.73 21.23
C PHE A 72 -4.59 -7.72 22.76
N ALA A 73 -5.70 -7.68 23.49
CA ALA A 73 -5.72 -7.72 24.95
C ALA A 73 -5.13 -9.05 25.48
N LEU A 74 -5.54 -10.18 24.89
CA LEU A 74 -5.02 -11.51 25.21
C LEU A 74 -3.53 -11.62 24.92
N ARG A 75 -3.06 -11.07 23.79
CA ARG A 75 -1.63 -11.07 23.43
C ARG A 75 -0.78 -10.27 24.43
N ILE A 76 -1.27 -9.11 24.90
CA ILE A 76 -0.58 -8.34 25.96
C ILE A 76 -0.55 -9.12 27.27
N TRP A 77 -1.66 -9.77 27.63
CA TRP A 77 -1.76 -10.55 28.86
C TRP A 77 -0.79 -11.73 28.86
N ALA A 78 -0.79 -12.53 27.79
CA ALA A 78 0.11 -13.67 27.61
C ALA A 78 1.59 -13.26 27.48
N ALA A 79 1.89 -12.09 26.91
CA ALA A 79 3.26 -11.56 26.90
C ALA A 79 3.81 -11.36 28.33
N GLY A 80 2.93 -11.18 29.32
CA GLY A 80 3.30 -11.10 30.74
C GLY A 80 3.79 -12.42 31.36
N CYS A 81 3.56 -13.58 30.72
CA CYS A 81 4.06 -14.88 31.17
C CYS A 81 5.57 -15.06 30.90
N CYS A 82 6.11 -14.34 29.92
CA CYS A 82 7.55 -14.36 29.63
C CYS A 82 8.33 -13.55 30.68
N CYS A 83 9.35 -14.17 31.31
CA CYS A 83 10.19 -13.52 32.33
C CYS A 83 10.83 -12.21 31.85
N ARG A 84 11.05 -12.06 30.54
CA ARG A 84 11.62 -10.87 29.88
C ARG A 84 10.69 -9.64 29.85
N TYR A 85 9.39 -9.82 30.06
CA TYR A 85 8.38 -8.74 29.99
C TYR A 85 7.54 -8.61 31.28
N LYS A 86 8.09 -9.02 32.44
CA LYS A 86 7.44 -8.82 33.74
C LYS A 86 7.27 -7.33 34.08
N GLY A 87 6.11 -6.99 34.65
CA GLY A 87 5.76 -5.63 35.09
C GLY A 87 5.25 -4.69 34.00
N TRP A 88 4.74 -3.53 34.40
CA TRP A 88 4.15 -2.51 33.50
C TRP A 88 5.15 -1.99 32.45
N ARG A 89 6.42 -1.82 32.82
CA ARG A 89 7.49 -1.37 31.91
C ARG A 89 7.86 -2.45 30.87
N GLY A 90 7.73 -3.73 31.21
CA GLY A 90 7.92 -4.84 30.28
C GLY A 90 6.82 -4.90 29.22
N ARG A 91 5.56 -4.75 29.65
CA ARG A 91 4.39 -4.71 28.76
C ARG A 91 4.43 -3.51 27.79
N LEU A 92 4.84 -2.33 28.25
CA LEU A 92 4.97 -1.15 27.39
C LEU A 92 6.07 -1.30 26.33
N LYS A 93 7.18 -1.97 26.68
CA LYS A 93 8.26 -2.28 25.72
C LYS A 93 7.79 -3.27 24.63
N PHE A 94 6.88 -4.19 24.98
CA PHE A 94 6.26 -5.08 24.00
C PHE A 94 5.29 -4.33 23.08
N ALA A 95 4.46 -3.43 23.62
CA ALA A 95 3.54 -2.60 22.85
C ALA A 95 4.25 -1.66 21.85
N ARG A 96 5.49 -1.22 22.16
CA ARG A 96 6.33 -0.39 21.27
C ARG A 96 6.90 -1.11 20.05
N LYS A 97 6.66 -2.40 19.86
CA LYS A 97 7.02 -3.08 18.60
C LYS A 97 6.20 -2.50 17.45
N PRO A 98 6.77 -2.26 16.26
CA PRO A 98 6.10 -1.58 15.16
C PRO A 98 4.78 -2.26 14.74
N LEU A 99 4.75 -3.60 14.76
CA LEU A 99 3.54 -4.38 14.47
C LEU A 99 2.43 -4.20 15.53
N CYS A 100 2.79 -4.05 16.80
CA CYS A 100 1.82 -3.77 17.87
C CYS A 100 1.35 -2.31 17.85
N MET A 101 2.21 -1.37 17.49
CA MET A 101 1.84 0.03 17.30
C MET A 101 0.85 0.20 16.14
N LEU A 102 1.06 -0.50 15.03
CA LEU A 102 0.13 -0.52 13.89
C LEU A 102 -1.23 -1.07 14.33
N ASP A 103 -1.26 -2.18 15.08
CA ASP A 103 -2.51 -2.76 15.59
C ASP A 103 -3.29 -1.81 16.50
N ILE A 104 -2.61 -1.16 17.44
CA ILE A 104 -3.22 -0.13 18.32
C ILE A 104 -3.76 1.03 17.50
N PHE A 105 -2.99 1.53 16.53
CA PHE A 105 -3.40 2.63 15.67
C PHE A 105 -4.66 2.28 14.86
N VAL A 106 -4.71 1.10 14.26
CA VAL A 106 -5.88 0.63 13.50
C VAL A 106 -7.10 0.44 14.40
N LEU A 107 -6.92 -0.11 15.61
CA LEU A 107 -8.01 -0.26 16.57
C LEU A 107 -8.58 1.11 16.98
N ILE A 108 -7.73 2.06 17.36
CA ILE A 108 -8.14 3.42 17.73
C ILE A 108 -8.80 4.14 16.56
N ALA A 109 -8.23 4.05 15.35
CA ALA A 109 -8.78 4.71 14.17
C ALA A 109 -10.15 4.14 13.74
N SER A 110 -10.45 2.89 14.09
CA SER A 110 -11.73 2.23 13.75
C SER A 110 -12.90 2.58 14.67
N VAL A 111 -12.64 2.96 15.93
CA VAL A 111 -13.69 3.26 16.92
C VAL A 111 -14.52 4.50 16.55
N PRO A 112 -13.93 5.65 16.18
CA PRO A 112 -14.70 6.82 15.75
C PRO A 112 -15.54 6.57 14.51
N VAL A 113 -15.06 5.74 13.58
CA VAL A 113 -15.78 5.49 12.32
C VAL A 113 -17.07 4.70 12.57
N VAL A 114 -17.06 3.73 13.48
CA VAL A 114 -18.28 3.01 13.89
C VAL A 114 -19.21 3.91 14.73
N ALA A 115 -18.66 4.73 15.61
CA ALA A 115 -19.45 5.67 16.43
C ALA A 115 -20.17 6.72 15.58
N VAL A 116 -19.51 7.25 14.54
CA VAL A 116 -20.07 8.24 13.61
C VAL A 116 -21.05 7.58 12.63
N GLY A 117 -20.81 6.33 12.21
CA GLY A 117 -21.70 5.58 11.32
C GLY A 117 -23.11 5.32 11.89
N ASN A 118 -23.28 5.39 13.21
CA ASN A 118 -24.58 5.23 13.87
C ASN A 118 -25.48 6.49 13.74
N GLN A 119 -24.90 7.64 13.34
CA GLN A 119 -25.62 8.88 13.08
C GLN A 119 -25.90 8.97 11.56
N GLY A 120 -27.11 8.63 11.13
CA GLY A 120 -27.47 8.39 9.72
C GLY A 120 -27.16 9.49 8.68
N ASN A 121 -26.74 10.69 9.07
CA ASN A 121 -26.43 11.81 8.16
C ASN A 121 -24.99 11.84 7.61
N VAL A 122 -24.08 10.96 8.07
CA VAL A 122 -22.63 10.99 7.73
C VAL A 122 -22.11 9.68 7.12
N LEU A 123 -23.03 8.88 6.58
CA LEU A 123 -22.74 7.57 5.99
C LEU A 123 -21.79 7.63 4.78
N ALA A 124 -21.90 8.65 3.91
CA ALA A 124 -21.05 8.76 2.72
C ALA A 124 -19.56 9.01 3.04
N THR A 125 -19.27 9.83 4.06
CA THR A 125 -17.90 10.10 4.52
C THR A 125 -17.32 8.89 5.26
N SER A 126 -18.15 8.17 6.02
CA SER A 126 -17.74 6.97 6.77
C SER A 126 -17.35 5.82 5.84
N LEU A 127 -18.06 5.63 4.72
CA LEU A 127 -17.72 4.58 3.75
C LEU A 127 -16.34 4.77 3.10
N ARG A 128 -15.86 6.01 2.96
CA ARG A 128 -14.54 6.30 2.39
C ARG A 128 -13.40 5.99 3.37
N SER A 129 -13.57 6.29 4.65
CA SER A 129 -12.56 5.98 5.69
C SER A 129 -12.48 4.49 6.00
N LEU A 130 -13.60 3.77 5.91
CA LEU A 130 -13.63 2.31 6.08
C LEU A 130 -12.78 1.56 5.05
N ARG A 131 -12.78 1.99 3.79
CA ARG A 131 -11.92 1.41 2.74
C ARG A 131 -10.44 1.51 3.07
N PHE A 132 -10.01 2.65 3.61
CA PHE A 132 -8.62 2.87 3.99
C PHE A 132 -8.23 2.00 5.20
N LEU A 133 -9.12 1.90 6.20
CA LEU A 133 -8.92 1.04 7.37
C LEU A 133 -8.86 -0.45 6.99
N GLN A 134 -9.61 -0.91 5.99
CA GLN A 134 -9.54 -2.28 5.47
C GLN A 134 -8.15 -2.60 4.89
N ILE A 135 -7.56 -1.68 4.12
CA ILE A 135 -6.20 -1.84 3.57
C ILE A 135 -5.17 -1.90 4.72
N LEU A 136 -5.30 -1.03 5.73
CA LEU A 136 -4.43 -1.05 6.91
C LEU A 136 -4.52 -2.37 7.70
N ARG A 137 -5.70 -3.00 7.75
CA ARG A 137 -5.87 -4.33 8.37
C ARG A 137 -5.17 -5.43 7.56
N MET A 138 -5.17 -5.36 6.22
CA MET A 138 -4.42 -6.30 5.39
C MET A 138 -2.91 -6.19 5.63
N LEU A 139 -2.39 -4.96 5.82
CA LEU A 139 -0.97 -4.72 6.07
C LEU A 139 -0.45 -5.39 7.35
N ARG A 140 -1.31 -5.57 8.37
CA ARG A 140 -0.97 -6.25 9.64
C ARG A 140 -0.75 -7.77 9.47
N MET A 141 -1.17 -8.37 8.36
CA MET A 141 -1.12 -9.84 8.16
C MET A 141 0.31 -10.39 8.21
N ASP A 142 1.35 -9.58 7.94
CA ASP A 142 2.74 -10.00 8.15
C ASP A 142 3.09 -10.01 9.65
N ARG A 143 2.63 -11.07 10.31
CA ARG A 143 2.61 -11.27 11.76
C ARG A 143 3.99 -11.26 12.42
N ARG A 144 5.08 -11.42 11.66
CA ARG A 144 6.46 -11.41 12.18
C ARG A 144 7.35 -10.35 11.53
N GLY A 145 6.82 -9.59 10.57
CA GLY A 145 7.63 -8.76 9.69
C GLY A 145 8.70 -9.60 9.01
N GLY A 146 8.41 -10.89 8.76
CA GLY A 146 9.38 -11.83 8.20
C GLY A 146 9.68 -11.46 6.76
N THR A 147 8.63 -11.15 6.00
CA THR A 147 8.74 -10.63 4.63
C THR A 147 9.46 -9.29 4.63
N TRP A 148 9.11 -8.37 5.55
CA TRP A 148 9.81 -7.08 5.67
C TRP A 148 11.28 -7.22 6.07
N LYS A 149 11.63 -8.18 6.93
CA LYS A 149 13.03 -8.46 7.31
C LYS A 149 13.80 -9.14 6.19
N LEU A 150 13.18 -10.08 5.47
CA LEU A 150 13.77 -10.74 4.33
C LEU A 150 14.03 -9.71 3.22
N LEU A 151 13.02 -8.90 2.89
CA LEU A 151 13.11 -7.80 1.94
C LEU A 151 14.17 -6.79 2.36
N GLY A 152 14.16 -6.36 3.63
CA GLY A 152 15.16 -5.45 4.18
C GLY A 152 16.57 -6.04 4.17
N SER A 153 16.72 -7.34 4.44
CA SER A 153 18.01 -8.04 4.36
C SER A 153 18.52 -8.12 2.93
N ALA A 154 17.65 -8.42 1.96
CA ALA A 154 17.98 -8.44 0.54
C ALA A 154 18.41 -7.05 0.04
N ILE A 155 17.65 -6.01 0.40
CA ILE A 155 17.98 -4.62 0.08
C ILE A 155 19.30 -4.19 0.73
N CYS A 156 19.54 -4.54 1.99
CA CYS A 156 20.79 -4.22 2.68
C CYS A 156 21.99 -4.91 2.01
N ALA A 157 21.84 -6.17 1.60
CA ALA A 157 22.89 -6.93 0.92
C ALA A 157 23.34 -6.26 -0.39
N HIS A 158 22.38 -5.73 -1.16
CA HIS A 158 22.63 -5.09 -2.45
C HIS A 158 22.48 -3.56 -2.41
N SER A 159 22.61 -2.96 -1.23
CA SER A 159 22.33 -1.52 -1.02
C SER A 159 23.21 -0.61 -1.87
N LYS A 160 24.47 -1.00 -2.10
CA LYS A 160 25.40 -0.23 -2.94
C LYS A 160 24.96 -0.19 -4.40
N GLU A 161 24.64 -1.35 -4.97
CA GLU A 161 24.18 -1.48 -6.36
C GLU A 161 22.85 -0.75 -6.56
N LEU A 162 21.92 -0.93 -5.62
CA LEU A 162 20.62 -0.25 -5.64
C LEU A 162 20.76 1.27 -5.61
N ILE A 163 21.58 1.80 -4.69
CA ILE A 163 21.81 3.25 -4.57
C ILE A 163 22.44 3.80 -5.84
N THR A 164 23.43 3.10 -6.43
CA THR A 164 24.06 3.54 -7.68
C THR A 164 23.08 3.55 -8.85
N ALA A 165 22.24 2.52 -9.00
CA ALA A 165 21.22 2.46 -10.04
C ALA A 165 20.18 3.57 -9.88
N TRP A 166 19.73 3.80 -8.64
CA TRP A 166 18.76 4.86 -8.34
C TRP A 166 19.33 6.26 -8.59
N TYR A 167 20.60 6.48 -8.22
CA TYR A 167 21.30 7.75 -8.48
C TYR A 167 21.43 8.03 -9.98
N ILE A 168 21.92 7.06 -10.77
CA ILE A 168 22.08 7.22 -12.22
C ILE A 168 20.71 7.36 -12.91
N GLY A 169 19.72 6.57 -12.50
CA GLY A 169 18.36 6.66 -13.02
C GLY A 169 17.72 8.02 -12.75
N PHE A 170 17.87 8.55 -11.53
CA PHE A 170 17.34 9.87 -11.16
C PHE A 170 18.07 11.01 -11.88
N LEU A 171 19.40 10.91 -12.05
CA LEU A 171 20.16 11.88 -12.85
C LEU A 171 19.71 11.87 -14.32
N THR A 172 19.51 10.69 -14.89
CA THR A 172 19.00 10.51 -16.27
C THR A 172 17.59 11.08 -16.42
N LEU A 173 16.73 10.88 -15.42
CA LEU A 173 15.37 11.44 -15.37
C LEU A 173 15.41 12.97 -15.43
N ILE A 174 16.17 13.61 -14.54
CA ILE A 174 16.27 15.08 -14.48
C ILE A 174 16.83 15.64 -15.79
N LEU A 175 17.92 15.04 -16.31
CA LEU A 175 18.55 15.50 -17.55
C LEU A 175 17.62 15.35 -18.75
N SER A 176 16.96 14.18 -18.90
CA SER A 176 16.03 13.93 -19.99
C SER A 176 14.84 14.88 -19.95
N SER A 177 14.22 15.07 -18.78
CA SER A 177 13.08 15.96 -18.62
C SER A 177 13.46 17.42 -18.89
N PHE A 178 14.64 17.86 -18.46
CA PHE A 178 15.11 19.22 -18.72
C PHE A 178 15.40 19.48 -20.20
N LEU A 179 16.07 18.54 -20.88
CA LEU A 179 16.38 18.68 -22.31
C LEU A 179 15.12 18.66 -23.17
N VAL A 180 14.18 17.75 -22.89
CA VAL A 180 12.90 17.70 -23.62
C VAL A 180 12.07 18.95 -23.34
N TYR A 181 12.03 19.43 -22.10
CA TYR A 181 11.38 20.71 -21.78
C TYR A 181 11.97 21.87 -22.58
N LEU A 182 13.29 21.99 -22.67
CA LEU A 182 13.92 23.09 -23.41
C LEU A 182 13.60 23.06 -24.91
N VAL A 183 13.45 21.87 -25.51
CA VAL A 183 13.16 21.71 -26.93
C VAL A 183 11.68 21.87 -27.25
N GLU A 184 10.79 21.41 -26.37
CA GLU A 184 9.35 21.37 -26.62
C GLU A 184 8.59 22.58 -26.03
N LYS A 185 9.19 23.37 -25.13
CA LYS A 185 8.51 24.53 -24.49
C LYS A 185 8.04 25.62 -25.46
N ASP A 186 8.67 25.73 -26.63
CA ASP A 186 8.38 26.80 -27.60
C ASP A 186 7.51 26.29 -28.77
N VAL A 187 7.00 25.06 -28.68
CA VAL A 187 6.30 24.38 -29.77
C VAL A 187 4.80 24.37 -29.48
N PRO A 188 4.00 25.19 -30.18
CA PRO A 188 2.55 25.20 -29.99
C PRO A 188 1.95 23.87 -30.43
N GLU A 189 1.13 23.27 -29.57
CA GLU A 189 0.40 22.05 -29.91
C GLU A 189 -0.70 22.36 -30.94
N LYS A 190 -0.68 21.67 -32.07
CA LYS A 190 -1.74 21.75 -33.08
C LYS A 190 -2.54 20.46 -33.10
N ASP A 191 -3.85 20.57 -32.89
CA ASP A 191 -4.77 19.44 -33.00
C ASP A 191 -4.93 18.98 -34.47
N ALA A 192 -5.53 17.80 -34.70
CA ALA A 192 -5.80 17.27 -36.04
C ALA A 192 -6.66 18.20 -36.92
N ASN A 193 -7.39 19.14 -36.30
CA ASN A 193 -8.19 20.17 -36.96
C ASN A 193 -7.44 21.52 -37.13
N GLY A 194 -6.16 21.61 -36.79
CA GLY A 194 -5.33 22.81 -36.92
C GLY A 194 -5.60 23.91 -35.88
N VAL A 195 -6.38 23.61 -34.84
CA VAL A 195 -6.64 24.52 -33.71
C VAL A 195 -5.47 24.43 -32.73
N GLU A 196 -4.95 25.58 -32.29
CA GLU A 196 -3.91 25.64 -31.26
C GLU A 196 -4.51 25.20 -29.91
N MET A 197 -3.97 24.12 -29.36
CA MET A 197 -4.31 23.61 -28.03
C MET A 197 -3.25 24.07 -27.02
N LYS A 198 -3.55 23.93 -25.71
CA LYS A 198 -2.60 24.22 -24.63
C LYS A 198 -1.31 23.43 -24.84
N GLU A 199 -0.16 24.05 -24.60
CA GLU A 199 1.14 23.40 -24.71
C GLU A 199 1.21 22.13 -23.82
N GLU A 200 1.63 20.99 -24.36
CA GLU A 200 1.78 19.74 -23.56
C GLU A 200 2.81 19.91 -22.42
N PHE A 201 3.77 20.85 -22.57
CA PHE A 201 4.88 21.09 -21.65
C PHE A 201 4.92 22.53 -21.10
N GLU A 202 3.82 23.00 -20.49
CA GLU A 202 3.74 24.34 -19.88
C GLU A 202 4.79 24.54 -18.77
N THR A 203 4.97 23.53 -17.90
CA THR A 203 5.88 23.63 -16.74
C THR A 203 6.93 22.52 -16.77
N TYR A 204 8.11 22.78 -16.19
CA TYR A 204 9.12 21.73 -15.96
C TYR A 204 8.56 20.50 -15.20
N ALA A 205 7.55 20.68 -14.35
CA ALA A 205 6.84 19.61 -13.68
C ALA A 205 6.13 18.64 -14.66
N ASP A 206 5.65 19.13 -15.79
CA ASP A 206 4.99 18.32 -16.82
C ASP A 206 6.01 17.45 -17.56
N ALA A 207 7.19 17.99 -17.85
CA ALA A 207 8.29 17.24 -18.43
C ALA A 207 8.88 16.19 -17.45
N LEU A 208 8.89 16.50 -16.15
CA LEU A 208 9.23 15.52 -15.10
C LEU A 208 8.22 14.39 -15.03
N TRP A 209 6.92 14.69 -15.09
CA TRP A 209 5.86 13.67 -15.14
C TRP A 209 6.04 12.76 -16.35
N TRP A 210 6.22 13.33 -17.54
CA TRP A 210 6.48 12.58 -18.76
C TRP A 210 7.73 11.68 -18.65
N GLY A 211 8.84 12.24 -18.13
CA GLY A 211 10.08 11.50 -17.94
C GLY A 211 9.92 10.33 -16.98
N LEU A 212 9.21 10.52 -15.88
CA LEU A 212 8.91 9.47 -14.90
C LEU A 212 8.07 8.34 -15.52
N ILE A 213 7.00 8.67 -16.22
CA ILE A 213 6.10 7.69 -16.88
C ILE A 213 6.82 6.92 -18.00
N THR A 214 7.72 7.59 -18.72
CA THR A 214 8.52 6.98 -19.78
C THR A 214 9.59 6.05 -19.22
N LEU A 215 10.38 6.49 -18.23
CA LEU A 215 11.42 5.68 -17.61
C LEU A 215 10.86 4.52 -16.78
N ALA A 216 9.68 4.69 -16.20
CA ALA A 216 8.94 3.61 -15.55
C ALA A 216 8.27 2.65 -16.55
N THR A 217 8.39 2.88 -17.86
CA THR A 217 7.79 2.06 -18.93
C THR A 217 6.25 1.94 -18.87
N ILE A 218 5.58 2.90 -18.22
CA ILE A 218 4.11 2.94 -18.14
C ILE A 218 3.53 3.46 -19.46
N GLY A 219 4.07 4.57 -19.96
CA GLY A 219 3.73 5.12 -21.28
C GLY A 219 2.24 5.44 -21.46
N TYR A 220 1.65 6.27 -20.60
CA TYR A 220 0.24 6.68 -20.73
C TYR A 220 -0.09 7.32 -22.08
N GLY A 221 0.88 8.00 -22.69
CA GLY A 221 0.70 8.69 -23.97
C GLY A 221 -0.05 10.03 -23.88
N ASP A 222 -0.21 10.56 -22.66
CA ASP A 222 -0.84 11.85 -22.37
C ASP A 222 0.06 13.04 -22.76
N LYS A 223 1.38 12.88 -22.68
CA LYS A 223 2.38 13.86 -23.12
C LYS A 223 3.44 13.17 -23.95
N THR A 224 3.83 13.74 -25.08
CA THR A 224 4.80 13.16 -26.01
C THR A 224 5.55 14.24 -26.79
N PRO A 225 6.90 14.19 -26.87
CA PRO A 225 7.65 15.16 -27.67
C PRO A 225 7.23 15.08 -29.15
N LYS A 226 6.88 16.24 -29.73
CA LYS A 226 6.41 16.32 -31.12
C LYS A 226 7.55 16.61 -32.07
N THR A 227 8.57 17.35 -31.63
CA THR A 227 9.71 17.71 -32.46
C THR A 227 10.59 16.50 -32.76
N TRP A 228 11.28 16.53 -33.91
CA TRP A 228 12.27 15.50 -34.24
C TRP A 228 13.42 15.46 -33.23
N GLU A 229 13.90 16.63 -32.78
CA GLU A 229 14.98 16.74 -31.81
C GLU A 229 14.57 16.20 -30.43
N GLY A 230 13.38 16.57 -29.95
CA GLY A 230 12.81 16.07 -28.70
C GLY A 230 12.64 14.56 -28.72
N ARG A 231 12.18 13.98 -29.85
CA ARG A 231 12.07 12.53 -30.03
C ARG A 231 13.42 11.82 -30.03
N LEU A 232 14.45 12.40 -30.65
CA LEU A 232 15.80 11.82 -30.66
C LEU A 232 16.40 11.79 -29.25
N ILE A 233 16.25 12.90 -28.51
CA ILE A 233 16.67 13.01 -27.11
C ILE A 233 15.91 11.99 -26.26
N ALA A 234 14.58 11.98 -26.37
CA ALA A 234 13.72 11.05 -25.64
C ALA A 234 14.08 9.58 -25.90
N ALA A 235 14.32 9.19 -27.16
CA ALA A 235 14.69 7.83 -27.52
C ALA A 235 16.03 7.43 -26.89
N THR A 236 17.03 8.31 -26.95
CA THR A 236 18.37 8.05 -26.41
C THR A 236 18.34 7.91 -24.89
N PHE A 237 17.69 8.85 -24.19
CA PHE A 237 17.58 8.82 -22.73
C PHE A 237 16.66 7.72 -22.22
N SER A 238 15.64 7.32 -22.99
CA SER A 238 14.77 6.20 -22.65
C SER A 238 15.54 4.87 -22.66
N LEU A 239 16.37 4.61 -23.68
CA LEU A 239 17.20 3.40 -23.74
C LEU A 239 18.15 3.29 -22.54
N ILE A 240 18.78 4.40 -22.18
CA ILE A 240 19.70 4.46 -21.04
C ILE A 240 18.92 4.30 -19.73
N GLY A 241 17.90 5.12 -19.51
CA GLY A 241 17.20 5.22 -18.24
C GLY A 241 16.37 3.98 -17.90
N VAL A 242 15.71 3.36 -18.88
CA VAL A 242 14.97 2.10 -18.68
C VAL A 242 15.92 0.98 -18.24
N SER A 243 17.12 0.93 -18.82
CA SER A 243 18.14 -0.04 -18.44
C SER A 243 18.53 0.08 -16.96
N PHE A 244 18.73 1.30 -16.45
CA PHE A 244 19.06 1.54 -15.04
C PHE A 244 17.87 1.35 -14.09
N PHE A 245 16.65 1.70 -14.50
CA PHE A 245 15.43 1.48 -13.70
C PHE A 245 15.08 -0.02 -13.56
N ALA A 246 15.51 -0.85 -14.50
CA ALA A 246 15.31 -2.31 -14.44
C ALA A 246 16.31 -3.04 -13.53
N LEU A 247 17.50 -2.46 -13.26
CA LEU A 247 18.56 -3.12 -12.47
C LEU A 247 18.14 -3.57 -11.06
N PRO A 248 17.35 -2.79 -10.28
CA PRO A 248 16.87 -3.23 -8.96
C PRO A 248 16.04 -4.53 -9.00
N ALA A 249 15.30 -4.75 -10.08
CA ALA A 249 14.49 -5.97 -10.24
C ALA A 249 15.35 -7.17 -10.67
N VAL A 250 16.31 -6.95 -11.57
CA VAL A 250 17.16 -8.02 -12.13
C VAL A 250 18.23 -8.48 -11.15
N SER A 251 18.84 -7.56 -10.40
CA SER A 251 19.87 -7.88 -9.40
C SER A 251 19.38 -8.84 -8.31
N ASN A 252 18.11 -8.72 -7.90
CA ASN A 252 17.50 -9.65 -6.96
C ASN A 252 17.17 -11.03 -7.56
N PHE A 253 16.98 -11.13 -8.88
CA PHE A 253 16.62 -12.37 -9.55
C PHE A 253 17.84 -13.24 -9.90
N PHE A 254 18.97 -12.63 -10.23
CA PHE A 254 20.17 -13.35 -10.67
C PHE A 254 21.02 -13.94 -9.51
N LEU A 255 20.67 -13.62 -8.26
CA LEU A 255 21.44 -14.00 -7.06
C LEU A 255 20.68 -14.92 -6.09
N LEU A 256 19.54 -15.48 -6.52
CA LEU A 256 18.94 -16.63 -5.85
C LEU A 256 19.73 -17.89 -6.27
N PRO A 257 20.44 -18.57 -5.34
CA PRO A 257 21.16 -19.81 -5.63
C PRO A 257 20.22 -20.98 -5.97
#